data_AF-E1ZSX5-F1
#
_entry.id   AF-E1ZSX5-F1
#
_cell.length_a   1.000
_cell.length_b   1.000
_cell.length_c   1.000
_cell.angle_alpha   90.00
_cell.angle_beta   90.00
_cell.angle_gamma   90.00
#
_symmetry.space_group_name_H-M   'P 1'
#
loop_
_entity.id
_entity.type
_entity.pdbx_description
1 polymer ?
#
loop_
_entity_poly.entity_id
_entity_poly.type
_entity_poly.pdbx_seq_one_letter_code
_entity_poly.pdbx_strand_id
1 'polypeptide(L)'
;MVPVDPGLVAKLEPLAVQCAVPVMAALARALMGRLGMTAAAAARCFEHKQAAAGSPSFEAAITVLAALLAAGGTAGKPGEQVLREVLTRHPSTVQLLMSDRERLQSTIGHLLQLGLSQQQFVASLHTRGWTLLTRPPEHLAELEAALQQELGGDRQLWLKMLRLHRRAASGSVDTFRERAHALAVVR
;
A
#
# COMPACT_ATOMS: atom_id res chain seq x y z
N MET A 1 -3.41 -31.53 7.11
CA MET A 1 -2.24 -31.43 6.20
C MET A 1 -2.77 -31.33 4.78
N VAL A 2 -2.63 -30.17 4.14
CA VAL A 2 -3.02 -30.02 2.73
C VAL A 2 -1.83 -30.47 1.87
N PRO A 3 -1.99 -31.42 0.94
CA PRO A 3 -0.90 -31.89 0.09
C PRO A 3 -0.44 -30.75 -0.83
N VAL A 4 0.86 -30.50 -0.82
CA VAL A 4 1.49 -29.50 -1.69
C VAL A 4 1.76 -30.14 -3.05
N ASP A 5 1.29 -29.51 -4.11
CA ASP A 5 1.47 -29.96 -5.49
C ASP A 5 2.98 -29.99 -5.87
N PRO A 6 3.52 -31.13 -6.33
CA PRO A 6 4.93 -31.28 -6.68
C PRO A 6 5.37 -30.37 -7.85
N GLY A 7 4.48 -30.01 -8.77
CA GLY A 7 4.74 -29.04 -9.84
C GLY A 7 4.87 -27.61 -9.34
N LEU A 8 4.33 -27.31 -8.15
CA LEU A 8 4.48 -26.03 -7.47
C LEU A 8 5.83 -25.92 -6.78
N VAL A 9 6.34 -27.04 -6.24
CA VAL A 9 7.68 -27.14 -5.63
C VAL A 9 8.77 -26.90 -6.67
N ALA A 10 8.67 -27.55 -7.84
CA ALA A 10 9.65 -27.41 -8.93
C ALA A 10 9.72 -25.98 -9.52
N LYS A 11 8.63 -25.21 -9.46
CA LYS A 11 8.61 -23.80 -9.92
C LYS A 11 9.13 -22.81 -8.87
N LEU A 12 9.16 -23.21 -7.61
CA LEU A 12 9.68 -22.41 -6.49
C LEU A 12 11.16 -22.71 -6.22
N GLU A 13 11.71 -23.81 -6.73
CA GLU A 13 13.11 -24.22 -6.58
C GLU A 13 14.14 -23.17 -7.07
N PRO A 14 13.98 -22.50 -8.23
CA PRO A 14 14.94 -21.48 -8.67
C PRO A 14 14.96 -20.25 -7.74
N LEU A 15 13.87 -19.99 -7.02
CA LEU A 15 13.73 -18.89 -6.06
C LEU A 15 14.19 -19.30 -4.65
N ALA A 16 14.26 -20.61 -4.37
CA ALA A 16 14.69 -21.17 -3.08
C ALA A 16 16.21 -21.09 -2.87
N VAL A 17 16.99 -20.94 -3.94
CA VAL A 17 18.47 -20.91 -3.88
C VAL A 17 19.02 -19.62 -3.26
N GLN A 18 18.21 -18.57 -3.07
CA GLN A 18 18.70 -17.27 -2.61
C GLN A 18 18.16 -16.72 -1.28
N CYS A 19 17.14 -17.29 -0.61
CA CYS A 19 16.77 -16.86 0.76
C CYS A 19 15.75 -17.80 1.44
N ALA A 20 15.96 -18.09 2.73
CA ALA A 20 14.97 -18.51 3.75
C ALA A 20 13.69 -19.25 3.24
N VAL A 21 13.87 -20.51 2.84
CA VAL A 21 12.88 -21.40 2.17
C VAL A 21 11.51 -21.56 2.85
N PRO A 22 11.36 -21.67 4.19
CA PRO A 22 10.04 -21.93 4.78
C PRO A 22 9.12 -20.70 4.80
N VAL A 23 9.70 -19.52 5.00
CA VAL A 23 8.96 -18.25 5.14
C VAL A 23 8.39 -17.82 3.78
N MET A 24 9.20 -17.87 2.72
CA MET A 24 8.75 -17.58 1.36
C MET A 24 7.67 -18.55 0.87
N ALA A 25 7.77 -19.84 1.22
CA ALA A 25 6.79 -20.85 0.81
C ALA A 25 5.43 -20.69 1.53
N ALA A 26 5.43 -20.29 2.81
CA ALA A 26 4.21 -20.01 3.56
C ALA A 26 3.45 -18.80 3.01
N LEU A 27 4.16 -17.79 2.48
CA LEU A 27 3.51 -16.58 1.95
C LEU A 27 3.14 -16.63 0.48
N ALA A 28 3.92 -17.33 -0.35
CA ALA A 28 3.41 -17.75 -1.63
C ALA A 28 2.08 -18.48 -1.42
N ARG A 29 2.00 -19.39 -0.44
CA ARG A 29 0.75 -20.05 -0.06
C ARG A 29 -0.34 -19.09 0.42
N ALA A 30 -0.02 -18.05 1.19
CA ALA A 30 -1.00 -17.04 1.60
C ALA A 30 -1.53 -16.23 0.39
N LEU A 31 -0.66 -15.72 -0.49
CA LEU A 31 -1.07 -14.98 -1.69
C LEU A 31 -1.81 -15.86 -2.71
N MET A 32 -1.36 -17.11 -2.91
CA MET A 32 -2.01 -18.06 -3.80
C MET A 32 -3.34 -18.54 -3.22
N GLY A 33 -3.41 -18.82 -1.92
CA GLY A 33 -4.60 -19.35 -1.24
C GLY A 33 -5.68 -18.31 -0.99
N ARG A 34 -5.32 -17.10 -0.52
CA ARG A 34 -6.28 -16.04 -0.15
C ARG A 34 -6.65 -15.15 -1.32
N LEU A 35 -5.68 -14.81 -2.17
CA LEU A 35 -5.91 -13.90 -3.29
C LEU A 35 -6.00 -14.63 -4.63
N GLY A 36 -5.79 -15.95 -4.68
CA GLY A 36 -5.83 -16.72 -5.93
C GLY A 36 -4.75 -16.26 -6.92
N MET A 37 -3.59 -15.85 -6.43
CA MET A 37 -2.44 -15.46 -7.27
C MET A 37 -1.72 -16.68 -7.84
N THR A 38 -1.02 -16.52 -8.95
CA THR A 38 -0.08 -17.55 -9.43
C THR A 38 1.23 -17.47 -8.64
N ALA A 39 1.97 -18.58 -8.56
CA ALA A 39 3.28 -18.62 -7.90
C ALA A 39 4.25 -17.56 -8.46
N ALA A 40 4.28 -17.38 -9.78
CA ALA A 40 5.11 -16.38 -10.44
C ALA A 40 4.70 -14.93 -10.10
N ALA A 41 3.39 -14.65 -9.99
CA ALA A 41 2.92 -13.33 -9.58
C ALA A 41 3.22 -13.04 -8.10
N ALA A 42 3.08 -14.05 -7.23
CA ALA A 42 3.46 -13.95 -5.83
C ALA A 42 4.96 -13.72 -5.67
N ALA A 43 5.80 -14.46 -6.39
CA ALA A 43 7.26 -14.31 -6.37
C ALA A 43 7.71 -12.89 -6.73
N ARG A 44 7.15 -12.31 -7.81
CA ARG A 44 7.44 -10.92 -8.22
C ARG A 44 7.11 -9.87 -7.15
N CYS A 45 6.12 -10.12 -6.30
CA CYS A 45 5.84 -9.22 -5.17
C CYS A 45 7.02 -9.20 -4.18
N PHE A 46 7.59 -10.37 -3.88
CA PHE A 46 8.67 -10.49 -2.90
C PHE A 46 10.05 -10.09 -3.41
N GLU A 47 10.29 -10.06 -4.73
CA GLU A 47 11.50 -9.47 -5.31
C GLU A 47 11.72 -8.03 -4.83
N HIS A 48 10.64 -7.26 -4.64
CA HIS A 48 10.73 -5.87 -4.20
C HIS A 48 10.85 -5.72 -2.67
N LYS A 49 10.29 -6.64 -1.90
CA LYS A 49 10.29 -6.61 -0.42
C LYS A 49 10.21 -8.02 0.17
N GLN A 50 11.35 -8.70 0.26
CA GLN A 50 11.47 -10.03 0.87
C GLN A 50 11.00 -10.05 2.33
N ALA A 51 11.27 -8.97 3.09
CA ALA A 51 10.87 -8.84 4.49
C ALA A 51 9.35 -8.91 4.72
N ALA A 52 8.54 -8.66 3.69
CA ALA A 52 7.09 -8.84 3.78
C ALA A 52 6.69 -10.28 4.11
N ALA A 53 7.57 -11.23 3.75
CA ALA A 53 7.41 -12.64 4.07
C ALA A 53 7.51 -12.94 5.58
N GLY A 54 8.15 -12.11 6.40
CA GLY A 54 8.23 -12.37 7.85
C GLY A 54 7.08 -11.80 8.66
N SER A 55 6.15 -11.05 8.05
CA SER A 55 5.26 -10.17 8.81
C SER A 55 4.11 -10.94 9.49
N PRO A 56 3.94 -10.83 10.82
CA PRO A 56 2.76 -11.37 11.50
C PRO A 56 1.46 -10.64 11.12
N SER A 57 1.58 -9.43 10.57
CA SER A 57 0.44 -8.59 10.17
C SER A 57 -0.15 -8.96 8.81
N PHE A 58 0.49 -9.85 8.07
CA PHE A 58 0.19 -10.12 6.66
C PHE A 58 -1.28 -10.45 6.40
N GLU A 59 -1.82 -11.41 7.14
CA GLU A 59 -3.21 -11.85 6.97
C GLU A 59 -4.22 -10.78 7.38
N ALA A 60 -3.94 -10.06 8.47
CA ALA A 60 -4.79 -8.99 8.94
C ALA A 60 -4.83 -7.81 7.95
N ALA A 61 -3.68 -7.47 7.37
CA ALA A 61 -3.56 -6.43 6.36
C ALA A 61 -4.33 -6.78 5.08
N ILE A 62 -4.27 -8.03 4.60
CA ILE A 62 -5.10 -8.48 3.47
C ILE A 62 -6.58 -8.25 3.76
N THR A 63 -7.07 -8.64 4.93
CA THR A 63 -8.48 -8.49 5.31
C THR A 63 -8.91 -7.01 5.33
N VAL A 64 -8.10 -6.12 5.90
CA VAL A 64 -8.40 -4.68 5.95
C VAL A 64 -8.43 -4.07 4.55
N LEU A 65 -7.43 -4.39 3.72
CA LEU A 65 -7.33 -3.85 2.36
C LEU A 65 -8.42 -4.40 1.45
N ALA A 66 -8.76 -5.68 1.55
CA ALA A 66 -9.87 -6.28 0.83
C ALA A 66 -11.20 -5.61 1.22
N ALA A 67 -11.47 -5.43 2.52
CA ALA A 67 -12.68 -4.76 2.98
C ALA A 67 -12.78 -3.31 2.45
N LEU A 68 -11.68 -2.56 2.49
CA LEU A 68 -11.60 -1.21 1.92
C LEU A 68 -11.96 -1.22 0.42
N LEU A 69 -11.33 -2.11 -0.34
CA LEU A 69 -11.50 -2.22 -1.79
C LEU A 69 -12.92 -2.66 -2.17
N ALA A 70 -13.50 -3.60 -1.41
CA ALA A 70 -14.88 -4.03 -1.62
C ALA A 70 -15.87 -2.88 -1.39
N ALA A 71 -15.71 -2.14 -0.30
CA ALA A 71 -16.63 -1.06 0.05
C ALA A 71 -16.47 0.22 -0.80
N GLY A 72 -15.32 0.43 -1.46
CA GLY A 72 -15.14 1.51 -2.43
C GLY A 72 -15.28 1.09 -3.91
N GLY A 73 -15.49 -0.19 -4.19
CA GLY A 73 -15.63 -0.71 -5.56
C GLY A 73 -17.00 -0.41 -6.15
N THR A 74 -17.06 0.02 -7.40
CA THR A 74 -18.32 0.29 -8.12
C THR A 74 -18.85 -0.94 -8.87
N ALA A 75 -18.03 -1.97 -9.04
CA ALA A 75 -18.33 -3.12 -9.92
C ALA A 75 -18.75 -4.39 -9.17
N GLY A 76 -19.03 -4.32 -7.86
CA GLY A 76 -19.39 -5.49 -7.05
C GLY A 76 -18.31 -6.57 -6.95
N LYS A 77 -17.08 -6.28 -7.39
CA LYS A 77 -15.95 -7.21 -7.33
C LYS A 77 -15.57 -7.48 -5.88
N PRO A 78 -15.25 -8.74 -5.51
CA PRO A 78 -14.65 -9.05 -4.22
C PRO A 78 -13.37 -8.23 -4.00
N GLY A 79 -13.19 -7.72 -2.78
CA GLY A 79 -12.05 -6.88 -2.45
C GLY A 79 -10.69 -7.57 -2.65
N GLU A 80 -10.63 -8.88 -2.39
CA GLU A 80 -9.48 -9.73 -2.61
C GLU A 80 -9.10 -9.82 -4.09
N GLN A 81 -10.10 -9.85 -4.98
CA GLN A 81 -9.85 -9.83 -6.42
C GLN A 81 -9.23 -8.51 -6.84
N VAL A 82 -9.75 -7.38 -6.33
CA VAL A 82 -9.18 -6.06 -6.61
C VAL A 82 -7.78 -5.93 -6.02
N LEU A 83 -7.54 -6.47 -4.82
CA LEU A 83 -6.22 -6.49 -4.17
C LEU A 83 -5.21 -7.29 -5.01
N ARG A 84 -5.60 -8.46 -5.52
CA ARG A 84 -4.79 -9.22 -6.47
C ARG A 84 -4.45 -8.41 -7.71
N GLU A 85 -5.43 -7.73 -8.31
CA GLU A 85 -5.21 -6.90 -9.51
C GLU A 85 -4.20 -5.78 -9.22
N VAL A 86 -4.29 -5.15 -8.04
CA VAL A 86 -3.35 -4.11 -7.58
C VAL A 86 -1.95 -4.68 -7.36
N LEU A 87 -1.80 -5.78 -6.61
CA LEU A 87 -0.49 -6.42 -6.35
C LEU A 87 0.17 -6.89 -7.64
N THR A 88 -0.62 -7.42 -8.58
CA THR A 88 -0.11 -7.89 -9.89
C THR A 88 0.42 -6.74 -10.74
N ARG A 89 -0.26 -5.58 -10.71
CA ARG A 89 0.14 -4.39 -11.47
C ARG A 89 1.25 -3.61 -10.79
N HIS A 90 1.29 -3.60 -9.46
CA HIS A 90 2.24 -2.84 -8.65
C HIS A 90 2.85 -3.74 -7.56
N PRO A 91 3.80 -4.63 -7.88
CA PRO A 91 4.33 -5.62 -6.93
C PRO A 91 4.91 -5.02 -5.63
N SER A 92 5.43 -3.79 -5.69
CA SER A 92 5.95 -3.04 -4.53
C SER A 92 4.88 -2.68 -3.49
N THR A 93 3.59 -2.81 -3.82
CA THR A 93 2.47 -2.63 -2.87
C THR A 93 2.41 -3.72 -1.81
N VAL A 94 3.12 -4.83 -1.98
CA VAL A 94 3.22 -5.90 -0.97
C VAL A 94 3.72 -5.39 0.39
N GLN A 95 4.46 -4.26 0.40
CA GLN A 95 4.89 -3.63 1.65
C GLN A 95 3.73 -3.21 2.56
N LEU A 96 2.54 -2.95 2.00
CA LEU A 96 1.35 -2.64 2.80
C LEU A 96 0.90 -3.83 3.64
N LEU A 97 1.24 -5.05 3.22
CA LEU A 97 0.96 -6.26 3.97
C LEU A 97 1.89 -6.43 5.18
N MET A 98 2.88 -5.53 5.33
CA MET A 98 3.73 -5.45 6.53
C MET A 98 3.13 -4.55 7.60
N SER A 99 2.21 -3.66 7.24
CA SER A 99 1.57 -2.76 8.18
C SER A 99 0.63 -3.52 9.09
N ASP A 100 0.66 -3.23 10.38
CA ASP A 100 -0.32 -3.73 11.33
C ASP A 100 -1.72 -3.21 11.01
N ARG A 101 -2.72 -3.95 11.51
CA ARG A 101 -4.13 -3.68 11.26
C ARG A 101 -4.54 -2.29 11.75
N GLU A 102 -4.15 -1.93 12.97
CA GLU A 102 -4.57 -0.68 13.61
C GLU A 102 -4.04 0.52 12.85
N ARG A 103 -2.76 0.49 12.46
CA ARG A 103 -2.13 1.50 11.63
C ARG A 103 -2.82 1.64 10.28
N LEU A 104 -3.09 0.53 9.58
CA LEU A 104 -3.80 0.60 8.29
C LEU A 104 -5.18 1.21 8.45
N GLN A 105 -5.95 0.77 9.45
CA GLN A 105 -7.29 1.30 9.72
C GLN A 105 -7.25 2.79 10.08
N SER A 106 -6.29 3.21 10.90
CA SER A 106 -6.08 4.61 11.28
C SER A 106 -5.71 5.47 10.06
N THR A 107 -4.76 5.05 9.24
CA THR A 107 -4.40 5.76 8.00
C THR A 107 -5.57 5.86 7.02
N ILE A 108 -6.33 4.78 6.84
CA ILE A 108 -7.53 4.79 6.00
C ILE A 108 -8.54 5.79 6.56
N GLY A 109 -8.84 5.72 7.87
CA GLY A 109 -9.78 6.62 8.54
C GLY A 109 -9.38 8.08 8.38
N HIS A 110 -8.10 8.40 8.59
CA HIS A 110 -7.56 9.75 8.41
C HIS A 110 -7.72 10.24 6.97
N LEU A 111 -7.37 9.42 5.96
CA LEU A 111 -7.51 9.78 4.54
C LEU A 111 -8.97 10.03 4.14
N LEU A 112 -9.91 9.24 4.68
CA LEU A 112 -11.34 9.45 4.44
C LEU A 112 -11.84 10.73 5.15
N GLN A 113 -11.38 11.02 6.37
CA GLN A 113 -11.70 12.25 7.10
C GLN A 113 -11.13 13.51 6.44
N LEU A 114 -10.05 13.40 5.67
CA LEU A 114 -9.52 14.50 4.86
C LEU A 114 -10.48 14.90 3.73
N GLY A 115 -11.48 14.07 3.41
CA GLY A 115 -12.50 14.34 2.39
C GLY A 115 -12.31 13.54 1.10
N LEU A 116 -11.41 12.56 1.08
CA LEU A 116 -11.37 11.57 0.00
C LEU A 116 -12.57 10.66 0.14
N SER A 117 -13.49 10.65 -0.83
CA SER A 117 -14.56 9.65 -0.81
C SER A 117 -13.94 8.26 -0.96
N GLN A 118 -14.56 7.26 -0.31
CA GLN A 118 -14.04 5.89 -0.34
C GLN A 118 -13.90 5.35 -1.77
N GLN A 119 -14.85 5.66 -2.65
CA GLN A 119 -14.78 5.29 -4.07
C GLN A 119 -13.62 5.98 -4.80
N GLN A 120 -13.43 7.28 -4.58
CA GLN A 120 -12.32 8.02 -5.19
C GLN A 120 -10.97 7.48 -4.70
N PHE A 121 -10.90 7.13 -3.42
CA PHE A 121 -9.70 6.56 -2.84
C PHE A 121 -9.39 5.18 -3.44
N VAL A 122 -10.37 4.27 -3.51
CA VAL A 122 -10.19 2.95 -4.13
C VAL A 122 -9.81 3.07 -5.61
N ALA A 123 -10.47 3.94 -6.38
CA ALA A 123 -10.10 4.20 -7.76
C ALA A 123 -8.64 4.70 -7.89
N SER A 124 -8.18 5.48 -6.91
CA SER A 124 -6.81 5.98 -6.87
C SER A 124 -5.75 4.88 -6.64
N LEU A 125 -6.10 3.78 -5.96
CA LEU A 125 -5.17 2.70 -5.63
C LEU A 125 -4.61 2.01 -6.89
N HIS A 126 -5.36 1.98 -7.99
CA HIS A 126 -4.93 1.38 -9.26
C HIS A 126 -3.81 2.15 -9.98
N THR A 127 -3.63 3.43 -9.69
CA THR A 127 -2.58 4.26 -10.30
C THR A 127 -1.36 4.32 -9.40
N ARG A 128 -1.43 5.06 -8.30
CA ARG A 128 -0.38 5.17 -7.26
C ARG A 128 -0.94 5.58 -5.88
N GLY A 129 -2.25 5.45 -5.66
CA GLY A 129 -2.91 5.89 -4.41
C GLY A 129 -2.41 5.16 -3.17
N TRP A 130 -1.89 3.96 -3.37
CA TRP A 130 -1.37 3.09 -2.32
C TRP A 130 -0.18 3.69 -1.56
N THR A 131 0.56 4.64 -2.12
CA THR A 131 1.69 5.30 -1.42
C THR A 131 1.21 6.15 -0.24
N LEU A 132 -0.07 6.52 -0.20
CA LEU A 132 -0.65 7.22 0.94
C LEU A 132 -0.85 6.27 2.13
N LEU A 133 -1.12 5.00 1.87
CA LEU A 133 -1.30 3.97 2.90
C LEU A 133 0.01 3.53 3.55
N THR A 134 1.15 3.80 2.92
CA THR A 134 2.47 3.49 3.51
C THR A 134 2.90 4.56 4.52
N ARG A 135 2.19 5.68 4.59
CA ARG A 135 2.53 6.81 5.46
C ARG A 135 1.69 6.76 6.74
N PRO A 136 2.34 6.91 7.90
CA PRO A 136 1.60 6.96 9.16
C PRO A 136 0.77 8.27 9.20
N PRO A 137 -0.40 8.28 9.86
CA PRO A 137 -1.29 9.45 9.89
C PRO A 137 -0.61 10.71 10.42
N GLU A 138 0.28 10.55 11.40
CA GLU A 138 1.02 11.65 12.04
C GLU A 138 1.87 12.39 11.00
N HIS A 139 2.53 11.65 10.11
CA HIS A 139 3.33 12.24 9.04
C HIS A 139 2.49 13.00 8.01
N LEU A 140 1.29 12.51 7.70
CA LEU A 140 0.37 13.22 6.79
C LEU A 140 -0.14 14.52 7.43
N ALA A 141 -0.40 14.49 8.74
CA ALA A 141 -0.79 15.67 9.51
C ALA A 141 0.35 16.69 9.63
N GLU A 142 1.60 16.24 9.82
CA GLU A 142 2.78 17.11 9.83
C GLU A 142 2.99 17.82 8.49
N LEU A 143 2.80 17.11 7.37
CA LEU A 143 2.87 17.70 6.03
C LEU A 143 1.74 18.71 5.78
N GLU A 144 0.52 18.42 6.26
CA GLU A 144 -0.60 19.38 6.23
C GLU A 144 -0.28 20.63 7.04
N ALA A 145 0.23 20.46 8.27
CA ALA A 145 0.64 21.57 9.13
C ALA A 145 1.76 22.41 8.49
N ALA A 146 2.76 21.77 7.88
CA ALA A 146 3.82 22.46 7.16
C ALA A 146 3.27 23.23 5.94
N LEU A 147 2.33 22.68 5.19
CA LEU A 147 1.67 23.42 4.10
C LEU A 147 0.97 24.68 4.61
N GLN A 148 0.25 24.57 5.72
CA GLN A 148 -0.48 25.68 6.32
C GLN A 148 0.47 26.76 6.87
N GLN A 149 1.56 26.35 7.53
CA GLN A 149 2.55 27.25 8.11
C GLN A 149 3.36 27.99 7.03
N GLU A 150 3.84 27.26 6.03
CA GLU A 150 4.80 27.79 5.06
C GLU A 150 4.15 28.52 3.89
N LEU A 151 3.00 28.03 3.43
CA LEU A 151 2.35 28.53 2.21
C LEU A 151 0.95 29.10 2.48
N GLY A 152 0.50 29.14 3.74
CA GLY A 152 -0.86 29.54 4.11
C GLY A 152 -1.93 28.59 3.55
N GLY A 153 -1.53 27.40 3.11
CA GLY A 153 -2.39 26.47 2.40
C GLY A 153 -3.35 25.74 3.33
N ASP A 154 -4.64 25.76 3.00
CA ASP A 154 -5.67 25.11 3.79
C ASP A 154 -5.80 23.60 3.49
N ARG A 155 -6.68 22.94 4.26
CA ARG A 155 -7.01 21.52 4.10
C ARG A 155 -7.50 21.17 2.69
N GLN A 156 -8.19 22.08 2.00
CA GLN A 156 -8.65 21.83 0.63
C GLN A 156 -7.48 21.79 -0.36
N LEU A 157 -6.51 22.71 -0.21
CA LEU A 157 -5.28 22.69 -0.99
C LEU A 157 -4.49 21.42 -0.70
N TRP A 158 -4.39 20.99 0.56
CA TRP A 158 -3.74 19.72 0.91
C TRP A 158 -4.41 18.54 0.22
N LEU A 159 -5.73 18.42 0.28
CA LEU A 159 -6.47 17.36 -0.40
C LEU A 159 -6.25 17.42 -1.93
N LYS A 160 -6.24 18.61 -2.52
CA LYS A 160 -5.94 18.79 -3.95
C LYS A 160 -4.52 18.31 -4.28
N MET A 161 -3.53 18.62 -3.43
CA MET A 161 -2.16 18.12 -3.57
C MET A 161 -2.08 16.60 -3.44
N LEU A 162 -2.77 16.00 -2.48
CA LEU A 162 -2.83 14.54 -2.35
C LEU A 162 -3.46 13.87 -3.57
N ARG A 163 -4.44 14.51 -4.22
CA ARG A 163 -5.10 13.97 -5.41
C ARG A 163 -4.24 14.07 -6.67
N LEU A 164 -3.62 15.23 -6.89
CA LEU A 164 -2.86 15.55 -8.11
C LEU A 164 -1.37 15.16 -8.02
N HIS A 165 -0.77 15.31 -6.84
CA HIS A 165 0.67 15.20 -6.62
C HIS A 165 0.98 14.30 -5.41
N ARG A 166 0.54 13.04 -5.45
CA ARG A 166 0.73 12.03 -4.37
C ARG A 166 2.17 11.87 -3.87
N ARG A 167 3.16 12.24 -4.68
CA ARG A 167 4.58 12.26 -4.27
C ARG A 167 4.86 13.30 -3.18
N ALA A 168 4.03 14.32 -3.03
CA ALA A 168 4.12 15.29 -1.93
C ALA A 168 4.02 14.57 -0.57
N ALA A 169 3.18 13.54 -0.46
CA ALA A 169 3.04 12.73 0.75
C ALA A 169 4.20 11.73 0.98
N SER A 170 5.17 11.65 0.06
CA SER A 170 6.26 10.66 0.14
C SER A 170 7.61 11.25 0.58
N GLY A 171 7.74 12.59 0.58
CA GLY A 171 8.93 13.30 1.04
C GLY A 171 8.97 13.47 2.55
N SER A 172 10.10 13.92 3.10
CA SER A 172 10.17 14.37 4.48
C SER A 172 9.51 15.73 4.66
N VAL A 173 9.11 16.03 5.89
CA VAL A 173 8.59 17.36 6.27
C VAL A 173 9.66 18.43 6.05
N ASP A 174 10.93 18.12 6.32
CA ASP A 174 12.04 19.06 6.13
C ASP A 174 12.24 19.41 4.65
N THR A 175 12.31 18.42 3.76
CA THR A 175 12.40 18.67 2.31
C THR A 175 11.18 19.40 1.79
N PHE A 176 10.00 19.17 2.37
CA PHE A 176 8.81 19.93 2.04
C PHE A 176 8.96 21.41 2.43
N ARG A 177 9.39 21.70 3.67
CA ARG A 177 9.64 23.06 4.17
C ARG A 177 10.70 23.78 3.35
N GLU A 178 11.83 23.14 3.06
CA GLU A 178 12.89 23.70 2.22
C GLU A 178 12.36 24.14 0.85
N ARG A 179 11.53 23.30 0.22
CA ARG A 179 10.91 23.62 -1.08
C ARG A 179 9.89 24.74 -0.97
N ALA A 180 9.10 24.76 0.10
CA ALA A 180 8.12 25.81 0.36
C ALA A 180 8.82 27.17 0.58
N HIS A 181 9.87 27.20 1.39
CA HIS A 181 10.72 28.38 1.58
C HIS A 181 11.36 28.85 0.27
N ALA A 182 11.93 27.93 -0.52
CA ALA A 182 12.51 28.29 -1.81
C ALA A 182 11.49 28.94 -2.76
N LEU A 183 10.23 28.48 -2.74
CA LEU A 183 9.15 29.10 -3.51
C LEU A 183 8.72 30.47 -2.97
N ALA A 184 8.80 30.66 -1.64
CA ALA A 184 8.47 31.94 -1.00
C ALA A 184 9.52 33.03 -1.28
N VAL A 185 10.80 32.66 -1.42
CA VAL A 185 11.92 33.58 -1.70
C VAL A 185 11.96 34.05 -3.16
N VAL A 186 11.34 33.28 -4.08
CA VAL A 186 11.28 33.62 -5.52
C VAL A 186 10.07 34.52 -5.85
N ARG A 187 9.24 34.87 -4.86
CA ARG A 187 8.14 35.84 -5.01
C ARG A 187 8.60 37.26 -4.76
#